data_AF-A0A9K3IKR0-F1
#
_entry.id   AF-A0A9K3IKR0-F1
#
_cell.length_a   1.000
_cell.length_b   1.000
_cell.length_c   1.000
_cell.angle_alpha   90.00
_cell.angle_beta   90.00
_cell.angle_gamma   90.00
#
_symmetry.space_group_name_H-M   'P 1'
#
loop_
_entity.id
_entity.type
_entity.pdbx_description
1 polymer ?
#
loop_
_entity_poly.entity_id
_entity_poly.type
_entity_poly.pdbx_seq_one_letter_code
_entity_poly.pdbx_strand_id
1 'polypeptide(L)'
;MDEEFYNAFATPIALVIAAETLYSENETGTYQKPPKLMFIEDFKGWQNRFENWVQAYKFDAWCALNKDYEKPKNERGLEKAFCDFSESDKLKYTSEKMMISLLQQAVKEDIFVLLQHENTARSIWNALIQKFKGSADMIKNRKALLKKSFDMFVAFDGESTKTTIDRYCHLVLEWEDWI
;
A
#
# COMPACT_ATOMS: atom_id res chain seq x y z
N MET A 1 -6.34 47.56 -11.30
CA MET A 1 -6.19 46.49 -12.30
C MET A 1 -5.83 45.24 -11.51
N ASP A 2 -6.69 44.86 -10.57
CA ASP A 2 -6.33 43.96 -9.46
C ASP A 2 -7.45 42.97 -9.12
N GLU A 3 -8.69 43.21 -9.57
CA GLU A 3 -9.81 42.26 -9.38
C GLU A 3 -9.82 41.11 -10.40
N GLU A 4 -9.35 41.34 -11.64
CA GLU A 4 -9.25 40.28 -12.66
C GLU A 4 -8.19 39.24 -12.32
N PHE A 5 -7.08 39.66 -11.69
CA PHE A 5 -6.02 38.74 -11.27
C PHE A 5 -6.45 37.89 -10.06
N TYR A 6 -7.28 38.44 -9.17
CA TYR A 6 -7.82 37.71 -8.03
C TYR A 6 -8.93 36.73 -8.45
N ASN A 7 -9.74 37.09 -9.45
CA ASN A 7 -10.81 36.24 -9.96
C ASN A 7 -10.33 35.03 -10.77
N ALA A 8 -9.15 35.11 -11.41
CA ALA A 8 -8.60 33.98 -12.18
C ALA A 8 -8.31 32.74 -11.31
N PHE A 9 -7.91 32.93 -10.05
CA PHE A 9 -7.64 31.85 -9.10
C PHE A 9 -8.88 31.37 -8.33
N ALA A 10 -9.97 32.15 -8.34
CA ALA A 10 -11.21 31.86 -7.63
C ALA A 10 -12.32 31.29 -8.54
N THR A 11 -12.00 30.91 -9.78
CA THR A 11 -13.00 30.32 -10.69
C THR A 11 -13.23 28.83 -10.40
N PRO A 12 -14.48 28.33 -10.52
CA PRO A 12 -14.79 26.91 -10.34
C PRO A 12 -13.97 25.98 -11.24
N ILE A 13 -13.56 26.45 -12.43
CA ILE A 13 -12.76 25.68 -13.38
C ILE A 13 -11.33 25.44 -12.86
N ALA A 14 -10.70 26.47 -12.28
CA ALA A 14 -9.36 26.33 -11.69
C ALA A 14 -9.35 25.33 -10.52
N LEU A 15 -10.42 25.34 -9.70
CA LEU A 15 -10.59 24.39 -8.60
C LEU A 15 -10.76 22.95 -9.09
N VAL A 16 -11.51 22.73 -10.19
CA VAL A 16 -11.69 21.40 -10.80
C VAL A 16 -10.38 20.86 -11.34
N ILE A 17 -9.61 21.66 -12.09
CA ILE A 17 -8.31 21.25 -12.64
C ILE A 17 -7.32 20.93 -11.53
N ALA A 18 -7.29 21.74 -10.46
CA ALA A 18 -6.44 21.48 -9.31
C ALA A 18 -6.80 20.17 -8.60
N ALA A 19 -8.09 19.88 -8.46
CA ALA A 19 -8.57 18.62 -7.88
C ALA A 19 -8.22 17.41 -8.75
N GLU A 20 -8.37 17.51 -10.08
CA GLU A 20 -7.99 16.47 -11.03
C GLU A 20 -6.49 16.19 -11.01
N THR A 21 -5.68 17.24 -10.97
CA THR A 21 -4.21 17.12 -10.85
C THR A 21 -3.84 16.42 -9.55
N LEU A 22 -4.41 16.84 -8.43
CA LEU A 22 -4.15 16.25 -7.12
C LEU A 22 -4.61 14.79 -7.05
N TYR A 23 -5.72 14.45 -7.72
CA TYR A 23 -6.18 13.07 -7.83
C TYR A 23 -5.16 12.21 -8.61
N SER A 24 -4.68 12.70 -9.76
CA SER A 24 -3.69 12.00 -10.58
C SER A 24 -2.35 11.81 -9.84
N GLU A 25 -1.91 12.83 -9.11
CA GLU A 25 -0.71 12.76 -8.25
C GLU A 25 -0.88 11.76 -7.12
N ASN A 26 -2.06 11.70 -6.49
CA ASN A 26 -2.34 10.66 -5.49
C ASN A 26 -2.38 9.27 -6.12
N GLU A 27 -2.90 9.13 -7.33
CA GLU A 27 -3.01 7.83 -7.97
C GLU A 27 -1.63 7.25 -8.35
N THR A 28 -0.78 8.06 -8.97
CA THR A 28 0.49 7.61 -9.58
C THR A 28 1.73 7.95 -8.77
N GLY A 29 1.63 8.91 -7.84
CA GLY A 29 2.78 9.48 -7.14
C GLY A 29 3.49 10.55 -7.97
N THR A 30 4.51 11.17 -7.37
CA THR A 30 5.40 12.14 -8.02
C THR A 30 6.85 11.72 -7.80
N TYR A 31 7.84 12.41 -8.36
CA TYR A 31 9.25 12.10 -8.04
C TYR A 31 9.59 12.24 -6.54
N GLN A 32 8.81 13.05 -5.80
CA GLN A 32 9.08 13.37 -4.40
C GLN A 32 8.21 12.57 -3.44
N LYS A 33 7.01 12.16 -3.86
CA LYS A 33 6.01 11.53 -2.99
C LYS A 33 5.49 10.24 -3.62
N PRO A 34 5.33 9.18 -2.83
CA PRO A 34 4.71 7.95 -3.31
C PRO A 34 3.21 8.16 -3.66
N PRO A 35 2.62 7.26 -4.46
CA PRO A 35 1.17 7.21 -4.65
C PRO A 35 0.46 7.00 -3.31
N LYS A 36 -0.73 7.57 -3.17
CA LYS A 36 -1.51 7.60 -1.93
C LYS A 36 -2.70 6.64 -1.98
N LEU A 37 -2.81 5.80 -0.96
CA LEU A 37 -3.93 4.91 -0.72
C LEU A 37 -5.08 5.70 -0.09
N MET A 38 -6.07 6.04 -0.92
CA MET A 38 -7.25 6.80 -0.49
C MET A 38 -8.34 5.92 0.13
N PHE A 39 -8.45 4.68 -0.36
CA PHE A 39 -9.45 3.69 0.03
C PHE A 39 -8.76 2.34 0.22
N ILE A 40 -9.11 1.59 1.27
CA ILE A 40 -8.47 0.31 1.57
C ILE A 40 -8.79 -0.76 0.51
N GLU A 41 -9.91 -0.60 -0.17
CA GLU A 41 -10.38 -1.47 -1.26
C GLU A 41 -9.40 -1.46 -2.45
N ASP A 42 -8.75 -0.32 -2.69
CA ASP A 42 -7.76 -0.14 -3.76
C ASP A 42 -6.37 -0.69 -3.39
N PHE A 43 -6.20 -1.28 -2.21
CA PHE A 43 -4.90 -1.69 -1.69
C PHE A 43 -4.12 -2.56 -2.67
N LYS A 44 -4.74 -3.54 -3.35
CA LYS A 44 -4.02 -4.41 -4.31
C LYS A 44 -3.42 -3.61 -5.47
N GLY A 45 -4.21 -2.71 -6.06
CA GLY A 45 -3.75 -1.87 -7.17
C GLY A 45 -2.72 -0.86 -6.71
N TRP A 46 -2.96 -0.23 -5.57
CA TRP A 46 -2.02 0.72 -4.95
C TRP A 46 -0.71 0.06 -4.54
N GLN A 47 -0.74 -1.15 -3.98
CA GLN A 47 0.43 -1.88 -3.48
C GLN A 47 1.48 -2.01 -4.57
N ASN A 48 1.07 -2.44 -5.77
CA ASN A 48 1.99 -2.57 -6.91
C ASN A 48 2.58 -1.21 -7.32
N ARG A 49 1.77 -0.15 -7.37
CA ARG A 49 2.26 1.19 -7.71
C ARG A 49 3.23 1.73 -6.66
N PHE A 50 2.89 1.56 -5.38
CA PHE A 50 3.73 1.96 -4.26
C PHE A 50 5.05 1.20 -4.25
N GLU A 51 5.01 -0.13 -4.38
CA GLU A 51 6.20 -0.98 -4.44
C GLU A 51 7.13 -0.56 -5.58
N ASN A 52 6.61 -0.44 -6.81
CA ASN A 52 7.40 -0.01 -7.96
C ASN A 52 8.02 1.37 -7.75
N TRP A 53 7.25 2.31 -7.20
CA TRP A 53 7.73 3.66 -6.91
C TRP A 53 8.86 3.65 -5.87
N VAL A 54 8.68 2.96 -4.74
CA VAL A 54 9.68 2.91 -3.67
C VAL A 54 10.94 2.18 -4.15
N GLN A 55 10.80 1.09 -4.90
CA GLN A 55 11.96 0.38 -5.46
C GLN A 55 12.73 1.24 -6.47
N ALA A 56 12.04 2.05 -7.28
CA ALA A 56 12.69 2.93 -8.26
C ALA A 56 13.46 4.09 -7.61
N TYR A 57 12.92 4.69 -6.54
CA TYR A 57 13.48 5.94 -5.98
C TYR A 57 14.12 5.81 -4.60
N LYS A 58 13.80 4.76 -3.85
CA LYS A 58 14.11 4.57 -2.42
C LYS A 58 14.35 3.08 -2.09
N PHE A 59 15.10 2.38 -2.93
CA PHE A 59 15.32 0.92 -2.82
C PHE A 59 15.81 0.46 -1.43
N ASP A 60 16.77 1.16 -0.82
CA ASP A 60 17.26 0.79 0.52
C ASP A 60 16.18 0.85 1.61
N ALA A 61 15.20 1.75 1.46
CA ALA A 61 14.05 1.83 2.35
C ALA A 61 13.10 0.63 2.13
N TRP A 62 12.87 0.24 0.87
CA TRP A 62 12.09 -0.96 0.56
C TRP A 62 12.69 -2.22 1.22
N CYS A 63 14.02 -2.35 1.17
CA CYS A 63 14.74 -3.45 1.81
C CYS A 63 14.51 -3.54 3.33
N ALA A 64 14.14 -2.44 4.01
CA ALA A 64 13.82 -2.45 5.44
C ALA A 64 12.56 -3.28 5.76
N LEU A 65 11.69 -3.56 4.78
CA LEU A 65 10.51 -4.42 5.00
C LEU A 65 10.86 -5.91 5.16
N ASN A 66 12.08 -6.32 4.77
CA ASN A 66 12.48 -7.72 4.80
C ASN A 66 12.73 -8.25 6.22
N LYS A 67 13.19 -7.38 7.12
CA LYS A 67 13.53 -7.75 8.50
C LYS A 67 13.16 -6.61 9.44
N ASP A 68 12.57 -6.94 10.58
CA ASP A 68 12.27 -5.95 11.62
C ASP A 68 13.56 -5.23 12.07
N TYR A 69 13.46 -3.92 12.17
CA TYR A 69 14.57 -3.10 12.64
C TYR A 69 14.83 -3.36 14.12
N GLU A 70 16.07 -3.74 14.42
CA GLU A 70 16.57 -3.85 15.77
C GLU A 70 17.63 -2.78 15.99
N LYS A 71 17.56 -2.08 17.13
CA LYS A 71 18.59 -1.11 17.48
C LYS A 71 19.95 -1.80 17.59
N PRO A 72 21.01 -1.22 17.00
CA PRO A 72 22.37 -1.73 17.11
C PRO A 72 22.78 -1.92 18.57
N LYS A 73 23.42 -3.05 18.87
CA LYS A 73 23.95 -3.38 20.20
C LYS A 73 25.48 -3.43 20.17
N ASN A 74 26.10 -3.07 21.29
CA ASN A 74 27.55 -3.22 21.47
C ASN A 74 27.92 -4.67 21.84
N GLU A 75 29.22 -4.93 22.02
CA GLU A 75 29.75 -6.26 22.40
C GLU A 75 29.19 -6.81 23.72
N ARG A 76 28.63 -5.93 24.56
CA ARG A 76 28.00 -6.28 25.85
C ARG A 76 26.49 -6.50 25.73
N GLY A 77 25.94 -6.43 24.51
CA GLY A 77 24.51 -6.58 24.25
C GLY A 77 23.65 -5.36 24.59
N LEU A 78 24.25 -4.22 24.94
CA LEU A 78 23.55 -2.98 25.25
C LEU A 78 23.32 -2.15 23.99
N GLU A 79 22.17 -1.46 23.90
CA GLU A 79 21.86 -0.56 22.79
C GLU A 79 22.94 0.53 22.65
N LYS A 80 23.42 0.73 21.42
CA LYS A 80 24.39 1.78 21.10
C LYS A 80 23.71 3.15 21.13
N ALA A 81 24.43 4.17 21.56
CA ALA A 81 23.99 5.55 21.35
C ALA A 81 24.16 5.94 19.88
N PHE A 82 23.38 6.92 19.40
CA PHE A 82 23.43 7.36 18.00
C PHE A 82 24.82 7.84 17.56
N CYS A 83 25.60 8.44 18.47
CA CYS A 83 26.98 8.87 18.19
C CYS A 83 27.93 7.70 17.87
N ASP A 84 27.60 6.49 18.35
CA ASP A 84 28.44 5.30 18.20
C ASP A 84 28.01 4.43 17.01
N PHE A 85 26.98 4.85 16.26
CA PHE A 85 26.50 4.10 15.11
C PHE A 85 27.58 4.03 14.05
N SER A 86 27.88 2.81 13.58
CA SER A 86 28.68 2.62 12.38
C SER A 86 27.90 3.13 11.16
N GLU A 87 28.57 3.31 10.02
CA GLU A 87 27.88 3.70 8.78
C GLU A 87 26.81 2.68 8.37
N SER A 88 27.02 1.39 8.63
CA SER A 88 25.99 0.36 8.41
C SER A 88 24.80 0.51 9.36
N ASP A 89 25.03 0.84 10.63
CA ASP A 89 23.98 1.08 11.62
C ASP A 89 23.14 2.31 11.25
N LYS A 90 23.81 3.39 10.83
CA LYS A 90 23.16 4.62 10.35
C LYS A 90 22.30 4.31 9.14
N LEU A 91 22.82 3.58 8.15
CA LEU A 91 22.07 3.21 6.95
C LEU A 91 20.81 2.40 7.28
N LYS A 92 20.92 1.39 8.16
CA LYS A 92 19.74 0.61 8.59
C LYS A 92 18.70 1.49 9.28
N TYR A 93 19.14 2.38 10.18
CA TYR A 93 18.25 3.28 10.88
C TYR A 93 17.59 4.30 9.95
N THR A 94 18.34 4.90 9.02
CA THR A 94 17.78 5.88 8.08
C THR A 94 16.86 5.22 7.07
N SER A 95 17.17 4.02 6.57
CA SER A 95 16.28 3.24 5.71
C SER A 95 14.97 2.88 6.41
N GLU A 96 15.04 2.43 7.67
CA GLU A 96 13.85 2.17 8.49
C GLU A 96 12.97 3.41 8.64
N LYS A 97 13.56 4.53 9.06
CA LYS A 97 12.83 5.79 9.24
C LYS A 97 12.29 6.34 7.94
N MET A 98 13.02 6.18 6.84
CA MET A 98 12.56 6.54 5.50
C MET A 98 11.33 5.72 5.12
N MET A 99 11.37 4.40 5.31
CA MET A 99 10.25 3.52 4.94
C MET A 99 9.00 3.82 5.77
N ILE A 100 9.14 4.04 7.09
CA ILE A 100 8.03 4.48 7.95
C ILE A 100 7.41 5.78 7.42
N SER A 101 8.24 6.78 7.10
CA SER A 101 7.79 8.06 6.58
C SER A 101 7.07 7.92 5.24
N LEU A 102 7.57 7.07 4.34
CA LEU A 102 6.93 6.78 3.06
C LEU A 102 5.55 6.13 3.26
N LEU A 103 5.43 5.15 4.17
CA LEU A 103 4.15 4.51 4.48
C LEU A 103 3.14 5.51 5.06
N GLN A 104 3.57 6.39 5.97
CA GLN A 104 2.72 7.43 6.55
C GLN A 104 2.23 8.44 5.49
N GLN A 105 3.07 8.80 4.52
CA GLN A 105 2.69 9.71 3.44
C GLN A 105 1.75 9.05 2.42
N ALA A 106 2.01 7.77 2.15
CA ALA A 106 1.33 6.99 1.13
C ALA A 106 0.00 6.40 1.58
N VAL A 107 -0.38 6.53 2.86
CA VAL A 107 -1.63 6.01 3.40
C VAL A 107 -2.46 7.16 3.93
N LYS A 108 -3.75 7.18 3.60
CA LYS A 108 -4.68 8.17 4.16
C LYS A 108 -4.78 7.97 5.69
N GLU A 109 -4.80 9.09 6.42
CA GLU A 109 -4.72 9.09 7.89
C GLU A 109 -5.79 8.23 8.57
N ASP A 110 -7.03 8.26 8.06
CA ASP A 110 -8.15 7.46 8.57
C ASP A 110 -7.94 5.94 8.44
N ILE A 111 -7.19 5.49 7.43
CA ILE A 111 -6.76 4.10 7.30
C ILE A 111 -5.62 3.84 8.29
N PHE A 112 -4.64 4.75 8.34
CA PHE A 112 -3.40 4.59 9.12
C PHE A 112 -3.68 4.45 10.62
N VAL A 113 -4.52 5.31 11.19
CA VAL A 113 -4.86 5.28 12.64
C VAL A 113 -5.58 4.00 13.07
N LEU A 114 -6.14 3.24 12.13
CA LEU A 114 -6.83 1.98 12.39
C LEU A 114 -5.90 0.76 12.34
N LEU A 115 -4.62 0.95 12.03
CA LEU A 115 -3.62 -0.11 11.96
C LEU A 115 -3.11 -0.46 13.36
N GLN A 116 -2.99 -1.75 13.63
CA GLN A 116 -2.32 -2.26 14.83
C GLN A 116 -0.89 -2.64 14.46
N HIS A 117 0.09 -1.82 14.86
CA HIS A 117 1.50 -1.99 14.49
C HIS A 117 2.45 -1.61 15.64
N GLU A 118 3.70 -2.06 15.55
CA GLU A 118 4.75 -1.86 16.57
C GLU A 118 5.70 -0.70 16.24
N ASN A 119 5.32 0.18 15.31
CA ASN A 119 6.10 1.34 14.85
C ASN A 119 7.40 0.98 14.11
N THR A 120 7.53 -0.26 13.63
CA THR A 120 8.53 -0.64 12.62
C THR A 120 7.91 -0.56 11.22
N ALA A 121 8.71 -0.27 10.19
CA ALA A 121 8.26 -0.21 8.81
C ALA A 121 7.56 -1.51 8.39
N ARG A 122 8.18 -2.64 8.75
CA ARG A 122 7.65 -3.98 8.48
C ARG A 122 6.34 -4.24 9.22
N SER A 123 6.21 -3.85 10.49
CA SER A 123 4.95 -4.01 11.24
C SER A 123 3.82 -3.19 10.62
N ILE A 124 4.08 -1.96 10.19
CA ILE A 124 3.09 -1.10 9.51
C ILE A 124 2.67 -1.73 8.18
N TRP A 125 3.64 -2.16 7.37
CA TRP A 125 3.37 -2.83 6.09
C TRP A 125 2.51 -4.09 6.25
N ASN A 126 2.87 -4.95 7.21
CA ASN A 126 2.09 -6.14 7.51
C ASN A 126 0.69 -5.80 8.03
N ALA A 127 0.56 -4.76 8.87
CA ALA A 127 -0.73 -4.31 9.37
C ALA A 127 -1.64 -3.83 8.22
N LEU A 128 -1.10 -3.14 7.21
CA LEU A 128 -1.84 -2.76 6.01
C LEU A 128 -2.34 -3.96 5.22
N ILE A 129 -1.46 -4.95 4.98
CA ILE A 129 -1.84 -6.20 4.31
C ILE A 129 -2.96 -6.91 5.08
N GLN A 130 -2.85 -6.99 6.40
CA GLN A 130 -3.89 -7.60 7.25
C GLN A 130 -5.18 -6.79 7.23
N LYS A 131 -5.12 -5.46 7.23
CA LYS A 131 -6.29 -4.58 7.14
C LYS A 131 -7.07 -4.83 5.83
N PHE A 132 -6.36 -5.02 4.72
CA PHE A 132 -6.95 -5.36 3.43
C PHE A 132 -7.52 -6.80 3.40
N LYS A 133 -6.74 -7.78 3.87
CA LYS A 133 -7.17 -9.20 3.88
C LYS A 133 -8.37 -9.43 4.82
N GLY A 134 -8.51 -8.61 5.85
CA GLY A 134 -9.50 -8.77 6.90
C GLY A 134 -9.05 -9.77 7.96
N SER A 135 -9.91 -10.05 8.94
CA SER A 135 -9.60 -11.00 10.01
C SER A 135 -9.40 -12.43 9.48
N ALA A 136 -8.74 -13.29 10.25
CA ALA A 136 -8.61 -14.71 9.92
C ALA A 136 -9.96 -15.37 9.61
N ASP A 137 -11.03 -14.97 10.32
CA ASP A 137 -12.39 -15.44 10.07
C ASP A 137 -12.95 -14.93 8.74
N MET A 138 -12.68 -13.67 8.36
CA MET A 138 -13.07 -13.13 7.06
C MET A 138 -12.34 -13.85 5.92
N ILE A 139 -11.04 -14.12 6.07
CA ILE A 139 -10.26 -14.90 5.10
C ILE A 139 -10.84 -16.31 4.98
N LYS A 140 -11.11 -16.98 6.11
CA LYS A 140 -11.73 -18.32 6.14
C LYS A 140 -13.11 -18.32 5.48
N ASN A 141 -13.93 -17.31 5.74
CA ASN A 141 -15.26 -17.18 5.13
C ASN A 141 -15.16 -16.93 3.61
N ARG A 142 -14.26 -16.06 3.16
CA ARG A 142 -14.00 -15.84 1.72
C ARG A 142 -13.56 -17.13 1.02
N LYS A 143 -12.62 -17.88 1.60
CA LYS A 143 -12.22 -19.21 1.09
C LYS A 143 -13.39 -20.19 1.02
N ALA A 144 -14.26 -20.20 2.03
CA ALA A 144 -15.44 -21.06 2.04
C ALA A 144 -16.44 -20.69 0.93
N LEU A 145 -16.68 -19.38 0.71
CA LEU A 145 -17.53 -18.89 -0.37
C LEU A 145 -16.96 -19.23 -1.74
N LEU A 146 -15.66 -19.03 -1.98
CA LEU A 146 -15.01 -19.39 -3.24
C LEU A 146 -15.10 -20.89 -3.51
N LYS A 147 -14.85 -21.74 -2.51
CA LYS A 147 -15.01 -23.19 -2.64
C LYS A 147 -16.43 -23.55 -3.05
N LYS A 148 -17.43 -22.94 -2.42
CA LYS A 148 -18.83 -23.12 -2.79
C LYS A 148 -19.12 -22.64 -4.22
N SER A 149 -18.53 -21.54 -4.66
CA SER A 149 -18.66 -21.05 -6.05
C SER A 149 -18.06 -22.03 -7.06
N PHE A 150 -16.93 -22.67 -6.74
CA PHE A 150 -16.39 -23.76 -7.56
C PHE A 150 -17.31 -24.97 -7.60
N ASP A 151 -17.82 -25.41 -6.44
CA ASP A 151 -18.71 -26.58 -6.34
C ASP A 151 -20.03 -26.36 -7.11
N MET A 152 -20.52 -25.12 -7.16
CA MET A 152 -21.73 -24.73 -7.90
C MET A 152 -21.46 -24.29 -9.33
N PHE A 153 -20.20 -24.30 -9.79
CA PHE A 153 -19.84 -23.79 -11.10
C PHE A 153 -20.43 -24.66 -12.20
N VAL A 154 -21.28 -24.07 -13.02
CA VAL A 154 -21.88 -24.71 -14.19
C VAL A 154 -21.94 -23.71 -15.35
N ALA A 155 -21.91 -24.23 -16.58
CA ALA A 155 -22.21 -23.42 -17.76
C ALA A 155 -23.70 -23.06 -17.75
N PHE A 156 -24.04 -21.84 -18.14
CA PHE A 156 -25.45 -21.44 -18.27
C PHE A 156 -26.02 -21.84 -19.64
N ASP A 157 -27.33 -22.05 -19.70
CA ASP A 157 -28.01 -22.34 -20.97
C ASP A 157 -27.86 -21.16 -21.93
N GLY A 158 -27.35 -21.44 -23.14
CA GLY A 158 -27.06 -20.42 -24.16
C GLY A 158 -25.76 -19.64 -23.95
N GLU A 159 -24.97 -19.95 -22.93
CA GLU A 159 -23.65 -19.35 -22.73
C GLU A 159 -22.60 -19.93 -23.69
N SER A 160 -21.72 -19.08 -24.21
CA SER A 160 -20.62 -19.54 -25.06
C SER A 160 -19.51 -20.19 -24.22
N THR A 161 -18.81 -21.17 -24.80
CA THR A 161 -17.65 -21.81 -24.14
C THR A 161 -16.60 -20.79 -23.68
N LYS A 162 -16.37 -19.73 -24.46
CA LYS A 162 -15.44 -18.66 -24.09
C LYS A 162 -15.87 -17.99 -22.79
N THR A 163 -17.14 -17.60 -22.69
CA THR A 163 -17.68 -16.94 -21.50
C THR A 163 -17.60 -17.84 -20.26
N THR A 164 -17.89 -19.14 -20.41
CA THR A 164 -17.72 -20.12 -19.34
C THR A 164 -16.26 -20.20 -18.87
N ILE A 165 -15.31 -20.28 -19.80
CA ILE A 165 -13.88 -20.30 -19.47
C ILE A 165 -13.47 -19.01 -18.77
N ASP A 166 -13.89 -17.85 -19.29
CA ASP A 166 -13.56 -16.56 -18.70
C ASP A 166 -14.02 -16.50 -17.24
N ARG A 167 -15.27 -16.89 -16.93
CA ARG A 167 -15.77 -16.93 -15.54
C ARG A 167 -14.99 -17.89 -14.64
N TYR A 168 -14.63 -19.06 -15.15
CA TYR A 168 -13.82 -20.02 -14.40
C TYR A 168 -12.43 -19.44 -14.10
N CYS A 169 -11.79 -18.80 -15.08
CA CYS A 169 -10.50 -18.12 -14.89
C CYS A 169 -10.59 -17.01 -13.84
N HIS A 170 -11.67 -16.24 -13.79
CA HIS A 170 -11.87 -15.23 -12.74
C HIS A 170 -11.94 -15.88 -11.34
N LEU A 171 -12.66 -16.99 -11.19
CA LEU A 171 -12.70 -17.73 -9.91
C LEU A 171 -11.32 -18.27 -9.49
N VAL A 172 -10.51 -18.74 -10.45
CA VAL A 172 -9.14 -19.18 -10.18
C VAL A 172 -8.25 -18.03 -9.74
N LEU A 173 -8.30 -16.89 -10.42
CA LEU A 173 -7.55 -15.69 -10.04
C LEU A 173 -7.94 -15.19 -8.64
N GLU A 174 -9.24 -15.19 -8.33
CA GLU A 174 -9.71 -14.86 -6.98
C GLU A 174 -9.18 -15.86 -5.95
N TRP A 175 -9.13 -17.15 -6.25
CA TRP A 175 -8.59 -18.16 -5.34
C TRP A 175 -7.10 -17.99 -5.06
N GLU A 176 -6.30 -17.73 -6.10
CA GLU A 176 -4.85 -17.48 -5.98
C GLU A 176 -4.53 -16.28 -5.08
N ASP A 177 -5.39 -15.24 -5.07
CA ASP A 177 -5.23 -14.08 -4.19
C ASP A 177 -5.34 -14.42 -2.68
N TRP A 178 -5.93 -15.56 -2.33
CA TRP A 178 -6.20 -15.96 -0.94
C TRP A 178 -5.35 -17.14 -0.44
N ILE A 179 -4.59 -17.84 -1.29
CA ILE A 179 -3.69 -18.93 -0.86
C ILE A 179 -2.42 -18.36 -0.22
#